data_AF-A0A060CKF5-F1
#
_entry.id   AF-A0A060CKF5-F1
#
_cell.length_a   1.000
_cell.length_b   1.000
_cell.length_c   1.000
_cell.angle_alpha   90.00
_cell.angle_beta   90.00
_cell.angle_gamma   90.00
#
_symmetry.space_group_name_H-M   'P 1'
#
loop_
_entity.id
_entity.type
_entity.pdbx_description
1 polymer ?
#
loop_
_entity_poly.entity_id
_entity_poly.type
_entity_poly.pdbx_seq_one_letter_code
_entity_poly.pdbx_strand_id
1 'polypeptide(L)' 'MFWFEVISDGIHVQPENFENLFFDHKGPENICIITDAMNAKGLPDGDYKLGELDRN' A
#
# COMPACT_ATOMS: atom_id res chain seq x y z
N MET A 1 -6.48 21.13 -0.09
CA MET A 1 -7.04 19.77 -0.16
C MET A 1 -5.88 18.83 -0.38
N PHE A 2 -5.69 17.84 0.49
CA PHE A 2 -4.56 16.92 0.43
C PHE A 2 -5.08 15.51 0.19
N TRP A 3 -4.35 14.75 -0.63
CA TRP A 3 -4.70 13.40 -1.05
C TRP A 3 -3.99 12.37 -0.17
N PHE A 4 -4.62 11.21 0.02
CA PHE A 4 -4.07 10.08 0.78
C PHE A 4 -3.71 8.95 -0.17
N GLU A 5 -2.48 8.48 -0.12
CA GLU A 5 -2.07 7.24 -0.78
C GLU A 5 -2.30 6.06 0.16
N VAL A 6 -2.95 5.00 -0.32
CA VAL A 6 -3.31 3.83 0.49
C VAL A 6 -2.92 2.53 -0.22
N ILE A 7 -2.19 1.68 0.50
CA ILE A 7 -1.86 0.31 0.08
C ILE A 7 -2.97 -0.62 0.57
N SER A 8 -3.79 -1.12 -0.36
CA SER A 8 -5.03 -1.85 -0.05
C SER A 8 -4.88 -3.37 -0.17
N ASP A 9 -3.78 -3.95 0.31
CA ASP A 9 -3.48 -5.39 0.22
C ASP A 9 -4.06 -6.23 1.39
N GLY A 10 -4.68 -5.56 2.38
CA GLY A 10 -5.22 -6.20 3.59
C GLY A 10 -4.17 -6.53 4.65
N ILE A 11 -2.88 -6.23 4.40
CA ILE A 11 -1.77 -6.45 5.34
C ILE A 11 -1.31 -5.10 5.89
N HIS A 12 -1.09 -4.11 5.03
CA HIS A 12 -0.68 -2.77 5.43
C HIS A 12 -1.78 -2.04 6.20
N VAL A 13 -3.04 -2.23 5.78
CA VAL A 13 -4.23 -1.64 6.38
C VAL A 13 -5.28 -2.73 6.55
N GLN A 14 -5.81 -2.87 7.77
CA GLN A 14 -6.94 -3.77 8.03
C GLN A 14 -8.19 -3.27 7.29
N PRO A 15 -9.03 -4.16 6.72
CA PRO A 15 -10.21 -3.77 5.95
C PRO A 15 -11.15 -2.82 6.70
N GLU A 16 -11.33 -3.02 8.02
CA GLU A 16 -12.19 -2.18 8.85
C GLU A 16 -11.68 -0.74 8.96
N ASN A 17 -10.36 -0.55 8.92
CA ASN A 17 -9.77 0.79 8.94
C ASN A 17 -9.93 1.48 7.59
N PHE A 18 -9.96 0.72 6.49
CA PHE A 18 -10.19 1.25 5.14
C PHE A 18 -11.58 1.90 5.03
N GLU A 19 -12.61 1.20 5.51
CA GLU A 19 -13.99 1.69 5.52
C GLU A 19 -14.16 2.90 6.47
N ASN A 20 -13.80 2.72 7.75
CA ASN A 20 -14.10 3.72 8.77
C ASN A 20 -13.26 4.99 8.66
N LEU A 21 -11.96 4.89 8.35
CA LEU A 21 -11.06 6.06 8.41
C LEU A 21 -10.96 6.79 7.06
N PHE A 22 -10.89 6.04 5.97
CA PHE A 22 -10.63 6.63 4.66
C PHE A 22 -11.93 6.98 3.96
N PHE A 23 -12.87 6.04 3.83
CA PHE A 23 -14.14 6.32 3.16
C PHE A 23 -15.01 7.31 3.93
N ASP A 24 -15.26 7.07 5.22
CA ASP A 24 -16.22 7.88 5.97
C ASP A 24 -15.69 9.27 6.36
N HIS A 25 -14.38 9.41 6.63
CA HIS A 25 -13.82 10.68 7.12
C HIS A 25 -13.07 11.50 6.06
N LYS A 26 -12.42 10.86 5.09
CA LYS A 26 -11.69 11.57 4.02
C LYS A 26 -12.51 11.75 2.75
N GLY A 27 -13.49 10.88 2.53
CA GLY A 27 -14.23 10.83 1.28
C GLY A 27 -13.44 10.08 0.20
N PRO A 28 -14.10 9.22 -0.59
CA PRO A 28 -13.45 8.44 -1.66
C PRO A 28 -12.74 9.31 -2.69
N GLU A 29 -13.23 10.52 -2.90
CA GLU A 29 -12.68 11.49 -3.83
C GLU A 29 -11.35 12.10 -3.39
N ASN A 30 -10.81 11.77 -2.20
CA ASN A 30 -9.51 12.25 -1.71
C ASN A 30 -8.49 11.11 -1.52
N ILE A 31 -8.78 9.92 -2.05
CA ILE A 31 -7.95 8.71 -1.88
C ILE A 31 -7.37 8.27 -3.22
N CYS A 32 -6.07 7.96 -3.21
CA CYS A 32 -5.35 7.32 -4.30
C CYS A 32 -4.92 5.92 -3.85
N ILE A 33 -5.38 4.88 -4.55
CA ILE A 33 -4.95 3.51 -4.27
C ILE A 33 -3.62 3.25 -4.97
N ILE A 34 -2.63 2.84 -4.17
CA ILE A 34 -1.30 2.46 -4.63
C ILE A 34 -1.00 1.02 -4.22
N THR A 35 0.02 0.43 -4.83
CA THR A 35 0.43 -0.94 -4.49
C THR A 35 1.64 -1.01 -3.57
N ASP A 36 2.46 0.05 -3.56
CA ASP A 36 3.81 0.05 -2.95
C ASP A 36 4.62 -1.22 -3.28
N ALA A 37 4.48 -1.68 -4.52
CA ALA A 37 5.11 -2.91 -4.96
C ALA A 37 6.62 -2.73 -5.17
N MET A 38 7.39 -3.72 -4.71
CA MET A 38 8.81 -3.85 -4.99
C MET A 38 9.11 -4.88 -6.09
N ASN A 39 10.39 -5.01 -6.44
CA ASN A 39 10.90 -5.94 -7.47
C ASN A 39 10.46 -7.40 -7.31
N ALA A 40 10.12 -7.82 -6.09
CA ALA A 40 9.65 -9.17 -5.78
C ALA A 40 8.21 -9.46 -6.23
N LYS A 41 7.40 -8.44 -6.58
CA LYS A 41 5.97 -8.62 -6.86
C LYS A 41 5.75 -9.60 -8.02
N GLY A 42 5.03 -10.68 -7.74
CA GLY A 42 4.66 -11.69 -8.74
C GLY A 42 5.74 -12.73 -9.03
N LEU A 43 6.85 -12.72 -8.29
CA LEU A 43 7.91 -13.72 -8.36
C LEU A 43 7.79 -14.72 -7.19
N PRO A 44 8.40 -15.92 -7.28
CA PRO A 44 8.48 -16.84 -6.15
C PRO A 44 9.23 -16.23 -4.95
N ASP A 45 9.01 -16.78 -3.76
CA ASP A 45 9.74 -16.37 -2.56
C ASP A 45 11.26 -16.49 -2.75
N GLY A 46 11.99 -15.48 -2.29
CA GLY A 46 13.44 -15.37 -2.44
C GLY A 46 13.96 -13.98 -2.05
N ASP A 47 15.27 -13.77 -2.19
CA ASP A 47 15.91 -12.49 -1.91
C ASP A 47 15.93 -11.58 -3.13
N TYR A 48 15.38 -10.38 -2.97
CA TYR A 48 15.30 -9.36 -4.01
C TYR A 48 15.82 -8.02 -3.50
N LYS A 49 16.50 -7.27 -4.36
CA LYS A 49 16.98 -5.92 -4.03
C LYS A 49 15.82 -4.94 -3.93
N LEU A 50 15.85 -4.08 -2.90
CA LEU A 50 14.93 -2.95 -2.75
C LEU A 50 15.64 -1.66 -3.19
N GLY A 51 15.60 -1.38 -4.50
CA GLY A 51 16.43 -0.33 -5.08
C GLY A 51 17.92 -0.68 -4.96
N GLU A 52 18.72 0.24 -4.40
CA GLU A 52 20.15 0.02 -4.10
C GLU A 52 20.37 -0.68 -2.75
N LEU A 53 19.32 -0.89 -1.94
CA LEU A 53 19.42 -1.61 -0.69
C LEU A 53 19.51 -3.12 -0.98
N ASP A 54 20.71 -3.67 -0.82
CA ASP A 54 20.94 -5.10 -0.71
C ASP A 54 20.81 -5.51 0.76
N ARG A 55 20.18 -6.66 1.02
CA ARG A 55 19.97 -7.17 2.38
C ARG A 55 21.16 -8.00 2.91
N ASN A 56 22.26 -8.06 2.14
CA ASN A 56 23.48 -8.83 2.42
C ASN A 56 24.66 -7.93 2.80
#